data_AF-A0A6B7PWL0-F1
#
_entry.id   AF-A0A6B7PWL0-F1
#
_cell.length_a   1.000
_cell.length_b   1.000
_cell.length_c   1.000
_cell.angle_alpha   90.00
_cell.angle_beta   90.00
_cell.angle_gamma   90.00
#
_symmetry.space_group_name_H-M   'P 1'
#
loop_
_entity.id
_entity.type
_entity.pdbx_description
1 polymer ?
#
loop_
_entity_poly.entity_id
_entity_poly.type
_entity_poly.pdbx_seq_one_letter_code
_entity_poly.pdbx_strand_id
1 'polypeptide(L)'
;MISYPQHNQAQTRSLLISGLFPNGDPFAGEVQADSSYEAQIKALAQCRYSDLGGDLDVTGLTDVATGASVLDSLLSAGQDLLSEVEAVEYVIHTVQNSLNNGRTFSAGSTSELSAYVEFFDLILSEAPHAFDGLCSGDRVADDEEITLDFEDSSSAEFALVPADALLTLATVALGEGRAAAAYQVLEMASITRVALSKACIRALV
;
A
#
# COMPACT_ATOMS: atom_id res chain seq x y z
N MET A 1 29.84 -22.24 24.53
CA MET A 1 29.54 -21.03 23.72
C MET A 1 28.24 -21.30 23.01
N ILE A 2 27.17 -20.61 23.41
CA ILE A 2 25.86 -20.71 22.76
C ILE A 2 25.88 -19.65 21.66
N SER A 3 25.89 -20.08 20.40
CA SER A 3 25.77 -19.18 19.26
C SER A 3 24.33 -18.72 19.18
N TYR A 4 24.10 -17.43 19.41
CA TYR A 4 22.83 -16.80 19.08
C TYR A 4 22.68 -16.80 17.56
N PRO A 5 21.52 -17.19 16.99
CA PRO A 5 21.24 -16.91 15.60
C PRO A 5 21.24 -15.39 15.44
N GLN A 6 22.18 -14.88 14.64
CA GLN A 6 22.11 -13.51 14.17
C GLN A 6 20.76 -13.36 13.46
N HIS A 7 19.90 -12.46 13.95
CA HIS A 7 18.82 -11.94 13.14
C HIS A 7 19.44 -11.47 11.84
N ASN A 8 19.14 -12.18 10.74
CA ASN A 8 19.46 -11.72 9.39
C ASN A 8 18.94 -10.30 9.29
N GLN A 9 19.84 -9.31 9.21
CA GLN A 9 19.48 -8.02 8.65
C GLN A 9 18.90 -8.34 7.28
N ALA A 10 17.61 -8.05 7.09
CA ALA A 10 16.98 -8.17 5.80
C ALA A 10 17.79 -7.31 4.82
N GLN A 11 18.57 -7.96 3.96
CA GLN A 11 19.28 -7.27 2.90
C GLN A 11 18.26 -6.99 1.82
N THR A 12 17.84 -5.74 1.73
CA THR A 12 17.06 -5.25 0.60
C THR A 12 17.82 -5.59 -0.67
N ARG A 13 17.19 -6.36 -1.55
CA ARG A 13 17.76 -6.86 -2.80
C ARG A 13 16.95 -6.35 -3.97
N SER A 14 17.65 -6.20 -5.09
CA SER A 14 17.05 -5.86 -6.37
C SER A 14 16.60 -7.12 -7.10
N LEU A 15 15.30 -7.22 -7.38
CA LEU A 15 14.70 -8.33 -8.11
C LEU A 15 14.06 -7.81 -9.40
N LEU A 16 14.41 -8.43 -10.52
CA LEU A 16 13.71 -8.25 -11.78
C LEU A 16 12.51 -9.18 -11.81
N ILE A 17 11.32 -8.59 -11.81
CA ILE A 17 10.03 -9.27 -11.94
C ILE A 17 9.61 -9.20 -13.40
N SER A 18 9.20 -10.33 -13.96
CA SER A 18 8.65 -10.44 -15.31
C SER A 18 7.28 -11.09 -15.27
N GLY A 19 6.38 -10.66 -16.14
CA GLY A 19 5.00 -11.15 -16.15
C GLY A 19 4.25 -10.81 -17.43
N LEU A 20 2.97 -11.16 -17.45
CA LEU A 20 2.06 -10.90 -18.55
C LEU A 20 0.79 -10.21 -18.02
N PHE A 21 0.34 -9.20 -18.74
CA PHE A 21 -0.97 -8.60 -18.54
C PHE A 21 -2.07 -9.47 -19.16
N PRO A 22 -3.35 -9.26 -18.80
CA PRO A 22 -4.47 -10.06 -19.32
C PRO A 22 -4.65 -9.95 -20.84
N ASN A 23 -4.15 -8.87 -21.44
CA ASN A 23 -4.15 -8.65 -22.89
C ASN A 23 -2.98 -9.36 -23.61
N GLY A 24 -2.07 -10.01 -22.87
CA GLY A 24 -0.89 -10.70 -23.37
C GLY A 24 0.37 -9.82 -23.49
N ASP A 25 0.31 -8.55 -23.11
CA ASP A 25 1.47 -7.67 -23.16
C ASP A 25 2.49 -8.06 -22.08
N PRO A 26 3.80 -8.08 -22.42
CA PRO A 26 4.83 -8.42 -21.46
C PRO A 26 5.16 -7.25 -20.53
N PHE A 27 5.42 -7.58 -19.27
CA PHE A 27 5.95 -6.68 -18.26
C PHE A 27 7.34 -7.15 -17.79
N ALA A 28 8.23 -6.19 -17.54
CA ALA A 28 9.47 -6.41 -16.82
C ALA A 28 9.80 -5.17 -15.98
N GLY A 29 9.97 -5.35 -14.67
CA GLY A 29 10.23 -4.26 -13.73
C GLY A 29 11.20 -4.67 -12.63
N GLU A 30 12.09 -3.76 -12.26
CA GLU A 30 13.01 -3.95 -11.14
C GLU A 30 12.36 -3.44 -9.85
N VAL A 31 12.37 -4.26 -8.80
CA VAL A 31 11.78 -3.94 -7.50
C VAL A 31 12.79 -4.20 -6.39
N GLN A 32 12.92 -3.23 -5.49
CA GLN A 32 13.71 -3.37 -4.26
C GLN A 32 12.84 -3.89 -3.14
N ALA A 33 13.23 -5.03 -2.56
CA ALA A 33 12.48 -5.65 -1.48
C ALA A 33 13.37 -6.52 -0.59
N ASP A 34 12.90 -6.80 0.61
CA ASP A 34 13.58 -7.70 1.54
C ASP A 34 13.31 -9.18 1.21
N SER A 35 12.26 -9.46 0.43
CA SER A 35 11.86 -10.81 0.05
C SER A 35 11.29 -10.86 -1.38
N SER A 36 11.28 -12.04 -1.98
CA SER A 36 10.65 -12.29 -3.29
C SER A 36 9.14 -12.11 -3.24
N TYR A 37 8.51 -12.52 -2.14
CA TYR A 37 7.09 -12.30 -1.92
C TYR A 37 6.74 -10.81 -1.91
N GLU A 38 7.44 -10.01 -1.12
CA GLU A 38 7.26 -8.55 -1.09
C GLU A 38 7.48 -7.92 -2.47
N ALA A 39 8.56 -8.30 -3.18
CA ALA A 39 8.83 -7.76 -4.51
C ALA A 39 7.70 -8.04 -5.49
N GLN A 40 7.13 -9.25 -5.45
CA GLN A 40 5.99 -9.61 -6.30
C GLN A 40 4.75 -8.81 -5.94
N ILE A 41 4.36 -8.72 -4.67
CA ILE A 41 3.18 -7.93 -4.26
C ILE A 41 3.33 -6.46 -4.67
N LYS A 42 4.51 -5.87 -4.48
CA LYS A 42 4.79 -4.50 -4.94
C LYS A 42 4.66 -4.36 -6.45
N ALA A 43 5.24 -5.28 -7.23
CA ALA A 43 5.13 -5.25 -8.69
C ALA A 43 3.67 -5.39 -9.17
N LEU A 44 2.92 -6.32 -8.56
CA LEU A 44 1.49 -6.53 -8.86
C LEU A 44 0.68 -5.26 -8.58
N ALA A 45 0.85 -4.67 -7.39
CA ALA A 45 0.14 -3.45 -7.00
C ALA A 45 0.56 -2.27 -7.88
N GLN A 46 1.85 -2.12 -8.17
CA GLN A 46 2.37 -1.07 -9.04
C GLN A 46 1.75 -1.14 -10.43
N CYS A 47 1.61 -2.34 -10.99
CA CYS A 47 0.97 -2.54 -12.28
C CYS A 47 -0.53 -2.17 -12.24
N ARG A 48 -1.25 -2.65 -11.22
CA ARG A 48 -2.69 -2.38 -11.04
C ARG A 48 -2.99 -0.89 -11.02
N TYR A 49 -2.19 -0.12 -10.29
CA TYR A 49 -2.41 1.31 -10.07
C TYR A 49 -1.71 2.22 -11.08
N SER A 50 -0.98 1.65 -12.05
CA SER A 50 -0.35 2.44 -13.11
C SER A 50 -1.38 3.03 -14.09
N ASP A 51 -0.97 4.00 -14.91
CA ASP A 51 -1.84 4.56 -15.96
C ASP A 51 -2.30 3.52 -17.00
N LEU A 52 -1.49 2.48 -17.23
CA LEU A 52 -1.86 1.37 -18.10
C LEU A 52 -2.91 0.47 -17.44
N GLY A 53 -2.89 0.44 -16.10
CA GLY A 53 -3.71 -0.42 -15.28
C GLY A 53 -3.47 -1.91 -15.52
N GLY A 54 -4.13 -2.72 -14.70
CA GLY A 54 -4.33 -4.13 -14.98
C GLY A 54 -3.62 -5.09 -14.03
N ASP A 55 -4.21 -6.27 -13.96
CA ASP A 55 -3.80 -7.36 -13.09
C ASP A 55 -2.69 -8.18 -13.74
N LEU A 56 -1.48 -8.01 -13.26
CA LEU A 56 -0.31 -8.73 -13.74
C LEU A 56 -0.31 -10.19 -13.23
N ASP A 57 0.08 -11.13 -14.09
CA ASP A 57 0.49 -12.48 -13.70
C ASP A 57 2.02 -12.59 -13.75
N VAL A 58 2.68 -12.90 -12.63
CA VAL A 58 4.13 -13.06 -12.60
C VAL A 58 4.53 -14.37 -13.26
N THR A 59 5.46 -14.28 -14.22
CA THR A 59 5.98 -15.44 -14.97
C THR A 59 7.44 -15.77 -14.64
N GLY A 60 8.16 -14.86 -13.97
CA GLY A 60 9.54 -15.13 -13.58
C GLY A 60 10.14 -14.07 -12.67
N LEU A 61 11.07 -14.53 -11.82
CA LEU A 61 11.90 -13.70 -10.95
C LEU A 61 13.38 -13.96 -11.22
N THR A 62 14.16 -12.89 -11.27
CA THR A 62 15.61 -12.94 -11.41
C THR A 62 16.26 -11.98 -10.43
N ASP A 63 17.27 -12.43 -9.70
CA ASP A 63 18.08 -11.55 -8.86
C ASP A 63 19.02 -10.72 -9.76
N VAL A 64 18.93 -9.39 -9.67
CA VAL A 64 19.63 -8.49 -10.60
C VAL A 64 21.15 -8.53 -10.39
N ALA A 65 21.60 -8.72 -9.14
CA ALA A 65 23.01 -8.72 -8.81
C ALA A 65 23.73 -9.97 -9.35
N THR A 66 23.04 -11.11 -9.32
CA THR A 66 23.61 -12.42 -9.71
C THR A 66 23.18 -12.88 -11.11
N GLY A 67 22.10 -12.33 -11.65
CA GLY A 67 21.44 -12.80 -12.87
C GLY A 67 20.79 -14.18 -12.72
N ALA A 68 20.71 -14.72 -11.50
CA ALA A 68 20.16 -16.05 -11.25
C ALA A 68 18.63 -16.00 -11.11
N SER A 69 17.95 -17.00 -11.66
CA SER A 69 16.52 -17.16 -11.44
C SER A 69 16.24 -17.50 -9.97
N VAL A 70 15.25 -16.81 -9.39
CA VAL A 70 14.79 -17.07 -8.03
C VAL A 70 13.66 -18.09 -8.11
N LEU A 71 13.88 -19.26 -7.52
CA LEU A 71 12.86 -20.31 -7.44
C LEU A 71 11.93 -20.03 -6.26
N ASP A 72 10.75 -19.51 -6.55
CA ASP A 72 9.70 -19.23 -5.57
C ASP A 72 8.31 -19.43 -6.21
N SER A 73 7.27 -19.38 -5.38
CA SER A 73 5.89 -19.35 -5.86
C SER A 73 5.64 -18.04 -6.59
N LEU A 74 5.12 -18.15 -7.81
CA LEU A 74 4.77 -16.99 -8.64
C LEU A 74 3.37 -16.52 -8.28
N LEU A 75 3.22 -15.22 -8.09
CA LEU A 75 1.96 -14.59 -7.68
C LEU A 75 1.20 -14.05 -8.89
N SER A 76 -0.12 -13.89 -8.72
CA SER A 76 -1.02 -13.24 -9.67
C SER A 76 -1.86 -12.20 -8.96
N ALA A 77 -2.05 -11.04 -9.58
CA ALA A 77 -2.86 -9.97 -8.98
C ALA A 77 -4.30 -10.43 -8.67
N GLY A 78 -4.88 -11.28 -9.53
CA GLY A 78 -6.24 -11.79 -9.33
C GLY A 78 -6.41 -12.79 -8.16
N GLN A 79 -5.32 -13.36 -7.63
CA GLN A 79 -5.37 -14.31 -6.51
C GLN A 79 -4.73 -13.77 -5.23
N ASP A 80 -3.70 -12.93 -5.37
CA ASP A 80 -2.83 -12.53 -4.26
C ASP A 80 -3.04 -11.08 -3.81
N LEU A 81 -3.69 -10.24 -4.62
CA LEU A 81 -4.14 -8.92 -4.20
C LEU A 81 -5.62 -8.97 -3.80
N LEU A 82 -5.96 -8.15 -2.81
CA LEU A 82 -7.36 -7.95 -2.40
C LEU A 82 -8.02 -6.89 -3.29
N SER A 83 -9.34 -6.72 -3.16
CA SER A 83 -9.96 -5.47 -3.60
C SER A 83 -9.39 -4.29 -2.81
N GLU A 84 -9.45 -3.08 -3.37
CA GLU A 84 -8.93 -1.86 -2.74
C GLU A 84 -9.59 -1.62 -1.38
N VAL A 85 -10.89 -1.88 -1.27
CA VAL A 85 -11.67 -1.78 -0.03
C VAL A 85 -11.16 -2.75 1.03
N GLU A 86 -11.11 -4.05 0.71
CA GLU A 86 -10.65 -5.08 1.64
C GLU A 86 -9.20 -4.83 2.10
N ALA A 87 -8.35 -4.32 1.19
CA ALA A 87 -6.98 -3.98 1.52
C ALA A 87 -6.91 -2.80 2.51
N VAL A 88 -7.71 -1.76 2.31
CA VAL A 88 -7.80 -0.61 3.21
C VAL A 88 -8.41 -1.00 4.56
N GLU A 89 -9.50 -1.76 4.58
CA GLU A 89 -10.11 -2.28 5.81
C GLU A 89 -9.12 -3.10 6.65
N TYR A 90 -8.32 -3.95 5.99
CA TYR A 90 -7.27 -4.72 6.66
C TYR A 90 -6.25 -3.79 7.36
N VAL A 91 -5.81 -2.73 6.67
CA VAL A 91 -4.84 -1.75 7.20
C VAL A 91 -5.45 -1.01 8.39
N ILE A 92 -6.67 -0.49 8.26
CA ILE A 92 -7.39 0.20 9.33
C ILE A 92 -7.51 -0.70 10.56
N HIS A 93 -8.00 -1.93 10.38
CA HIS A 93 -8.19 -2.88 11.47
C HIS A 93 -6.87 -3.22 12.17
N THR A 94 -5.79 -3.39 11.40
CA THR A 94 -4.45 -3.66 11.94
C THR A 94 -3.94 -2.50 12.78
N VAL A 95 -4.05 -1.26 12.31
CA VAL A 95 -3.60 -0.07 13.04
C VAL A 95 -4.48 0.16 14.28
N GLN A 96 -5.80 0.02 14.17
CA GLN A 96 -6.73 0.19 15.28
C GLN A 96 -6.48 -0.82 16.40
N ASN A 97 -6.22 -2.08 16.07
CA ASN A 97 -5.83 -3.08 17.06
C ASN A 97 -4.52 -2.70 17.77
N SER A 98 -3.56 -2.13 17.05
CA SER A 98 -2.28 -1.72 17.63
C SER A 98 -2.42 -0.48 18.53
N LEU A 99 -3.29 0.47 18.17
CA LEU A 99 -3.71 1.60 19.01
C LEU A 99 -4.35 1.11 20.31
N ASN A 100 -5.30 0.18 20.23
CA ASN A 100 -5.98 -0.39 21.39
C ASN A 100 -5.03 -1.13 22.34
N ASN A 101 -3.94 -1.68 21.80
CA ASN A 101 -2.91 -2.36 22.58
C ASN A 101 -1.80 -1.42 23.10
N GLY A 102 -1.87 -0.11 22.82
CA GLY A 102 -0.89 0.88 23.28
C GLY A 102 0.51 0.68 22.72
N ARG A 103 0.64 0.17 21.49
CA ARG A 103 1.95 -0.02 20.84
C ARG A 103 2.58 1.31 20.46
N THR A 104 3.91 1.30 20.34
CA THR A 104 4.67 2.43 19.80
C THR A 104 4.77 2.31 18.28
N PHE A 105 4.49 3.39 17.56
CA PHE A 105 4.41 3.39 16.10
C PHE A 105 5.70 3.91 15.46
N SER A 106 5.97 3.39 14.26
CA SER A 106 7.10 3.82 13.42
C SER A 106 6.84 5.14 12.69
N ALA A 107 5.57 5.54 12.54
CA ALA A 107 5.13 6.74 11.86
C ALA A 107 3.84 7.28 12.47
N GLY A 108 3.69 8.61 12.50
CA GLY A 108 2.53 9.29 13.09
C GLY A 108 2.46 9.24 14.62
N SER A 109 1.76 10.20 15.20
CA SER A 109 1.34 10.17 16.61
C SER A 109 0.08 9.34 16.81
N THR A 110 -0.17 8.88 18.04
CA THR A 110 -1.39 8.11 18.38
C THR A 110 -2.67 8.86 18.01
N SER A 111 -2.72 10.18 18.21
CA SER A 111 -3.86 11.01 17.85
C SER A 111 -4.06 11.09 16.34
N GLU A 112 -3.00 11.32 15.58
CA GLU A 112 -3.08 11.36 14.10
C GLU A 112 -3.53 10.01 13.53
N LEU A 113 -2.94 8.90 14.00
CA LEU A 113 -3.32 7.56 13.55
C LEU A 113 -4.78 7.24 13.87
N SER A 114 -5.27 7.67 15.03
CA SER A 114 -6.69 7.48 15.40
C SER A 114 -7.61 8.29 14.49
N ALA A 115 -7.26 9.56 14.21
CA ALA A 115 -8.01 10.40 13.30
C ALA A 115 -7.99 9.85 11.86
N TYR A 116 -6.87 9.33 11.39
CA TYR A 116 -6.78 8.72 10.05
C TYR A 116 -7.62 7.45 9.94
N VAL A 117 -7.62 6.59 10.97
CA VAL A 117 -8.52 5.42 11.06
C VAL A 117 -9.97 5.87 10.95
N GLU A 118 -10.38 6.86 11.76
CA GLU A 118 -11.75 7.38 11.75
C GLU A 118 -12.14 7.98 10.39
N PHE A 119 -11.22 8.76 9.80
CA PHE A 119 -11.41 9.34 8.47
C PHE A 119 -11.66 8.28 7.40
N PHE A 120 -10.82 7.22 7.34
CA PHE A 120 -11.01 6.19 6.32
C PHE A 120 -12.21 5.28 6.58
N ASP A 121 -12.56 5.03 7.85
CA ASP A 121 -13.82 4.36 8.20
C ASP A 121 -15.03 5.17 7.69
N LEU A 122 -15.00 6.49 7.83
CA LEU A 122 -16.03 7.38 7.29
C LEU A 122 -16.09 7.33 5.77
N ILE A 123 -14.95 7.41 5.08
CA ILE A 123 -14.89 7.33 3.61
C ILE A 123 -15.49 6.02 3.11
N LEU A 124 -15.12 4.88 3.72
CA LEU A 124 -15.66 3.58 3.33
C LEU A 124 -17.15 3.43 3.62
N SER A 125 -17.66 4.11 4.65
CA SER A 125 -19.10 4.15 4.95
C SER A 125 -19.89 4.99 3.93
N GLU A 126 -19.41 6.18 3.59
CA GLU A 126 -20.11 7.11 2.69
C GLU A 126 -19.96 6.73 1.21
N ALA A 127 -18.78 6.27 0.81
CA ALA A 127 -18.47 5.88 -0.56
C ALA A 127 -17.66 4.56 -0.59
N PRO A 128 -18.31 3.40 -0.44
CA PRO A 128 -17.64 2.09 -0.42
C PRO A 128 -16.80 1.78 -1.67
N HIS A 129 -17.09 2.42 -2.80
CA HIS A 129 -16.40 2.23 -4.08
C HIS A 129 -15.45 3.37 -4.44
N ALA A 130 -15.08 4.24 -3.47
CA ALA A 130 -14.25 5.41 -3.73
C ALA A 130 -12.87 5.06 -4.31
N PHE A 131 -12.37 3.86 -4.01
CA PHE A 131 -11.03 3.43 -4.39
C PHE A 131 -11.01 2.49 -5.61
N ASP A 132 -12.17 2.18 -6.18
CA ASP A 132 -12.26 1.26 -7.31
C ASP A 132 -11.63 1.90 -8.56
N GLY A 133 -10.66 1.20 -9.15
CA GLY A 133 -10.05 1.60 -10.42
C GLY A 133 -9.19 2.87 -10.33
N LEU A 134 -8.65 3.19 -9.15
CA LEU A 134 -7.66 4.25 -9.00
C LEU A 134 -6.43 3.96 -9.87
N CYS A 135 -5.92 5.00 -10.51
CA CYS A 135 -4.67 4.95 -11.25
C CYS A 135 -3.82 6.18 -10.92
N SER A 136 -2.57 6.20 -11.38
CA SER A 136 -1.66 7.35 -11.22
C SER A 136 -2.17 8.66 -11.84
N GLY A 137 -3.25 8.59 -12.63
CA GLY A 137 -3.83 9.69 -13.40
C GLY A 137 -4.36 10.86 -12.56
N ASP A 138 -3.52 11.87 -12.35
CA ASP A 138 -3.77 13.28 -12.61
C ASP A 138 -2.43 14.05 -12.53
N ARG A 139 -2.26 15.15 -13.29
CA ARG A 139 -1.07 16.01 -13.20
C ARG A 139 -0.92 16.54 -11.78
N VAL A 140 0.33 16.64 -11.31
CA VAL A 140 0.76 17.27 -10.04
C VAL A 140 -0.24 18.33 -9.60
N ALA A 141 -1.15 17.94 -8.70
CA ALA A 141 -1.99 18.88 -7.98
C ALA A 141 -1.11 19.52 -6.91
N ASP A 142 -1.32 20.81 -6.65
CA ASP A 142 -0.75 21.41 -5.45
C ASP A 142 -1.35 20.72 -4.22
N ASP A 143 -0.59 20.57 -3.15
CA ASP A 143 -1.08 19.92 -1.92
C ASP A 143 -2.31 20.67 -1.38
N GLU A 144 -2.42 21.97 -1.65
CA GLU A 144 -3.60 22.78 -1.33
C GLU A 144 -4.90 22.28 -1.99
N GLU A 145 -4.84 21.64 -3.17
CA GLU A 145 -6.04 21.14 -3.89
C GLU A 145 -6.51 19.78 -3.37
N ILE A 146 -5.68 19.08 -2.61
CA ILE A 146 -5.91 17.71 -2.15
C ILE A 146 -5.83 17.55 -0.63
N THR A 147 -5.58 18.64 0.09
CA THR A 147 -5.65 18.71 1.55
C THR A 147 -7.08 18.97 1.98
N LEU A 148 -7.47 18.36 3.09
CA LEU A 148 -8.76 18.56 3.74
C LEU A 148 -8.60 18.71 5.25
N ASP A 149 -9.48 19.51 5.85
CA ASP A 149 -9.62 19.63 7.29
C ASP A 149 -10.62 18.59 7.78
N PHE A 150 -10.16 17.69 8.64
CA PHE A 150 -10.97 16.65 9.27
C PHE A 150 -11.09 16.91 10.77
N GLU A 151 -12.32 17.06 11.26
CA GLU A 151 -12.60 17.07 12.70
C GLU A 151 -12.90 15.64 13.14
N ASP A 152 -12.09 15.11 14.06
CA ASP A 152 -12.30 13.78 14.62
C ASP A 152 -13.44 13.76 15.66
N SER A 153 -13.82 12.58 16.12
CA SER A 153 -14.84 12.39 17.15
C SER A 153 -14.54 13.04 18.51
N SER A 154 -13.30 13.50 18.72
CA SER A 154 -12.86 14.24 19.91
C SER A 154 -12.89 15.77 19.72
N SER A 155 -13.38 16.25 18.58
CA SER A 155 -13.35 17.65 18.15
C SER A 155 -11.95 18.22 17.96
N ALA A 156 -10.97 17.36 17.64
CA ALA A 156 -9.65 17.80 17.21
C ALA A 156 -9.63 17.92 15.68
N GLU A 157 -9.12 19.05 15.19
CA GLU A 157 -9.00 19.34 13.76
C GLU A 157 -7.63 18.90 13.22
N PHE A 158 -7.64 18.20 12.09
CA PHE A 158 -6.48 17.70 11.39
C PHE A 158 -6.51 18.13 9.93
N ALA A 159 -5.52 18.92 9.51
CA ALA A 159 -5.27 19.15 8.09
C ALA A 159 -4.49 17.95 7.54
N LEU A 160 -5.05 17.22 6.58
CA LEU A 160 -4.45 16.01 6.03
C LEU A 160 -4.60 15.90 4.52
N VAL A 161 -3.59 15.31 3.88
CA VAL A 161 -3.71 14.77 2.51
C VAL A 161 -4.09 13.29 2.64
N PRO A 162 -5.26 12.85 2.14
CA PRO A 162 -5.74 11.48 2.35
C PRO A 162 -4.73 10.41 1.96
N ALA A 163 -4.09 10.55 0.81
CA ALA A 163 -3.10 9.57 0.38
C ALA A 163 -1.91 9.47 1.35
N ASP A 164 -1.43 10.58 1.91
CA ASP A 164 -0.31 10.57 2.86
C ASP A 164 -0.75 10.00 4.23
N ALA A 165 -1.99 10.26 4.64
CA ALA A 165 -2.60 9.62 5.80
C ALA A 165 -2.70 8.10 5.63
N LEU A 166 -3.18 7.63 4.47
CA LEU A 166 -3.27 6.20 4.17
C LEU A 166 -1.90 5.54 4.07
N LEU A 167 -0.93 6.22 3.47
CA LEU A 167 0.47 5.77 3.40
C LEU A 167 1.05 5.60 4.81
N THR A 168 0.74 6.52 5.72
CA THR A 168 1.15 6.45 7.13
C THR A 168 0.53 5.24 7.82
N LEU A 169 -0.78 5.01 7.65
CA LEU A 169 -1.48 3.84 8.19
C LEU A 169 -0.89 2.53 7.65
N ALA A 170 -0.64 2.43 6.34
CA ALA A 170 -0.05 1.26 5.71
C ALA A 170 1.38 0.99 6.22
N THR A 171 2.17 2.04 6.43
CA THR A 171 3.52 1.95 7.00
C THR A 171 3.49 1.39 8.42
N VAL A 172 2.54 1.83 9.24
CA VAL A 172 2.34 1.27 10.59
C VAL A 172 1.90 -0.19 10.50
N ALA A 173 0.92 -0.51 9.65
CA ALA A 173 0.43 -1.88 9.48
C ALA A 173 1.56 -2.85 9.04
N LEU A 174 2.47 -2.42 8.15
CA LEU A 174 3.65 -3.20 7.77
C LEU A 174 4.59 -3.51 8.94
N GLY A 175 4.71 -2.58 9.89
CA GLY A 175 5.48 -2.77 11.12
C GLY A 175 4.87 -3.80 12.07
N GLU A 176 3.54 -3.95 12.03
CA GLU A 176 2.78 -4.91 12.83
C GLU A 176 2.74 -6.31 12.20
N GLY A 177 2.77 -6.38 10.87
CA GLY A 177 2.88 -7.60 10.11
C GLY A 177 3.10 -7.29 8.62
N ARG A 178 4.11 -7.92 8.01
CA ARG A 178 4.44 -7.77 6.58
C ARG A 178 3.41 -8.47 5.68
N ALA A 179 2.16 -8.03 5.73
CA ALA A 179 1.04 -8.59 4.98
C ALA A 179 0.93 -7.99 3.58
N ALA A 180 0.46 -8.77 2.60
CA ALA A 180 0.28 -8.32 1.22
C ALA A 180 -0.63 -7.08 1.13
N ALA A 181 -1.72 -7.04 1.89
CA ALA A 181 -2.64 -5.91 1.92
C ALA A 181 -1.92 -4.59 2.28
N ALA A 182 -1.01 -4.60 3.24
CA ALA A 182 -0.31 -3.40 3.65
C ALA A 182 0.71 -2.93 2.57
N TYR A 183 1.37 -3.86 1.87
CA TYR A 183 2.19 -3.51 0.70
C TYR A 183 1.33 -2.96 -0.45
N GLN A 184 0.17 -3.58 -0.72
CA GLN A 184 -0.77 -3.13 -1.74
C GLN A 184 -1.26 -1.71 -1.46
N VAL A 185 -1.69 -1.41 -0.23
CA VAL A 185 -2.17 -0.08 0.15
C VAL A 185 -1.04 0.95 0.11
N LEU A 186 0.19 0.58 0.49
CA LEU A 186 1.34 1.47 0.39
C LEU A 186 1.60 1.88 -1.07
N GLU A 187 1.63 0.92 -1.99
CA GLU A 187 1.78 1.22 -3.43
C GLU A 187 0.58 2.01 -3.98
N MET A 188 -0.65 1.66 -3.57
CA MET A 188 -1.87 2.39 -3.97
C MET A 188 -1.77 3.87 -3.57
N ALA A 189 -1.52 4.15 -2.30
CA ALA A 189 -1.44 5.50 -1.76
C ALA A 189 -0.31 6.32 -2.41
N SER A 190 0.83 5.67 -2.64
CA SER A 190 2.00 6.29 -3.28
C SER A 190 1.74 6.64 -4.74
N ILE A 191 1.25 5.68 -5.53
CA ILE A 191 1.10 5.82 -6.99
C ILE A 191 -0.12 6.66 -7.34
N THR A 192 -1.22 6.48 -6.63
CA THR A 192 -2.51 7.12 -6.94
C THR A 192 -2.74 8.38 -6.09
N ARG A 193 -1.70 8.94 -5.47
CA ARG A 193 -1.77 9.99 -4.44
C ARG A 193 -2.84 11.07 -4.71
N VAL A 194 -2.82 11.64 -5.91
CA VAL A 194 -3.75 12.70 -6.32
C VAL A 194 -5.16 12.13 -6.56
N ALA A 195 -5.29 11.05 -7.31
CA ALA A 195 -6.58 10.43 -7.64
C ALA A 195 -7.30 9.94 -6.36
N LEU A 196 -6.58 9.29 -5.46
CA LEU A 196 -7.06 8.84 -4.15
C LEU A 196 -7.55 10.01 -3.32
N SER A 197 -6.74 11.07 -3.19
CA SER A 197 -7.12 12.23 -2.39
C SER A 197 -8.35 12.94 -2.95
N LYS A 198 -8.45 13.08 -4.29
CA LYS A 198 -9.65 13.61 -4.95
C LYS A 198 -10.87 12.71 -4.76
N ALA A 199 -10.69 11.38 -4.75
CA ALA A 199 -11.78 10.44 -4.51
C ALA A 199 -12.32 10.59 -3.07
N CYS A 200 -11.44 10.70 -2.08
CA CYS A 200 -11.82 10.98 -0.70
C CYS A 200 -12.57 12.32 -0.57
N ILE A 201 -12.08 13.39 -1.20
CA ILE A 201 -12.76 14.69 -1.18
C ILE A 201 -14.17 14.58 -1.77
N ARG A 202 -14.32 13.88 -2.91
CA ARG A 202 -15.63 13.67 -3.55
C ARG A 202 -16.58 12.83 -2.72
N ALA A 203 -16.07 11.93 -1.89
CA ALA A 203 -16.90 11.10 -1.01
C ALA A 203 -17.56 11.92 0.12
N LEU A 204 -16.99 13.07 0.48
CA LEU A 204 -17.45 13.91 1.60
C LEU A 204 -18.23 15.16 1.17
N VAL A 205 -18.42 15.38 -0.14
CA VAL A 205 -19.14 16.54 -0.73
C VAL A 205 -20.47 16.10 -1.33
#